data_AF-A0A1Q7Y407-F1
#
_entry.id   AF-A0A1Q7Y407-F1
#
_cell.length_a   1.000
_cell.length_b   1.000
_cell.length_c   1.000
_cell.angle_alpha   90.00
_cell.angle_beta   90.00
_cell.angle_gamma   90.00
#
_symmetry.space_group_name_H-M   'P 1'
#
loop_
_entity.id
_entity.type
_entity.pdbx_description
1 polymer ?
#
loop_
_entity_poly.entity_id
_entity_poly.type
_entity_poly.pdbx_seq_one_letter_code
_entity_poly.pdbx_strand_id
1 'polypeptide(L)'
;MDSWFVSQPLRTRLHHLGFTKIIIAGKSHYTFTIDKKKQTASAWKKELMLNDPTWGIDVPSCRVRGHSPTFGSLILFFFQKSTTRSYYLMNFSQESMRGAEIWHIWQQHHLIECFWKILKSIFHIRSMQLQGDGLYTALLIKVLAYLLALRMKARREFSKWTITQIMRHLSRHHDLRDFMTTHFHDTFSIT
;
A
#
# COMPACT_ATOMS: atom_id res chain seq x y z
N MET A 1 14.50 -3.19 -7.47
CA MET A 1 13.54 -2.82 -6.40
C MET A 1 13.88 -3.66 -5.19
N ASP A 2 14.56 -3.03 -4.24
CA ASP A 2 15.60 -3.67 -3.44
C ASP A 2 15.05 -4.43 -2.26
N SER A 3 15.70 -5.55 -1.94
CA SER A 3 15.48 -6.37 -0.74
C SER A 3 15.69 -5.59 0.58
N TRP A 4 16.19 -4.36 0.52
CA TRP A 4 16.46 -3.49 1.67
C TRP A 4 15.19 -3.05 2.42
N PHE A 5 14.04 -2.97 1.74
CA PHE A 5 12.78 -2.48 2.32
C PHE A 5 12.12 -3.39 3.34
N VAL A 6 12.69 -4.55 3.65
CA VAL A 6 12.08 -5.55 4.54
C VAL A 6 13.08 -6.10 5.55
N SER A 7 14.13 -5.35 5.89
CA SER A 7 15.17 -5.81 6.81
C SER A 7 14.73 -5.79 8.28
N GLN A 8 15.34 -6.62 9.12
CA GLN A 8 15.10 -6.62 10.57
C GLN A 8 15.34 -5.24 11.22
N PRO A 9 16.36 -4.44 10.87
CA PRO A 9 16.51 -3.08 11.38
C PRO A 9 15.33 -2.15 11.05
N LEU A 10 14.78 -2.26 9.83
CA LEU A 10 13.60 -1.47 9.46
C LEU A 10 12.39 -1.86 10.30
N ARG A 11 12.16 -3.16 10.50
CA ARG A 11 11.11 -3.66 11.39
C ARG A 11 11.22 -3.02 12.78
N THR A 12 12.41 -3.03 13.37
CA THR A 12 12.64 -2.42 14.69
C THR A 12 12.31 -0.93 14.70
N ARG A 13 12.71 -0.17 13.66
CA ARG A 13 12.37 1.25 13.54
C ARG A 13 10.86 1.48 13.40
N LEU A 14 10.17 0.68 12.58
CA LEU A 14 8.72 0.79 12.42
C LEU A 14 7.99 0.53 13.74
N HIS A 15 8.43 -0.46 14.51
CA HIS A 15 7.89 -0.69 15.85
C HIS A 15 8.14 0.50 16.80
N HIS A 16 9.33 1.10 16.75
CA HIS A 16 9.63 2.30 17.54
C HIS A 16 8.75 3.49 17.18
N LEU A 17 8.33 3.60 15.91
CA LEU A 17 7.36 4.60 15.44
C LEU A 17 5.90 4.27 15.81
N GLY A 18 5.64 3.17 16.52
CA GLY A 18 4.31 2.75 16.96
C GLY A 18 3.55 1.85 15.97
N PHE A 19 4.18 1.40 14.88
CA PHE A 19 3.54 0.43 13.98
C PHE A 19 3.56 -0.97 14.60
N THR A 20 2.39 -1.47 14.99
CA THR A 20 2.24 -2.78 15.66
C THR A 20 1.87 -3.91 14.71
N LYS A 21 1.09 -3.61 13.66
CA LYS A 21 0.60 -4.56 12.64
C LYS A 21 1.31 -4.34 11.30
N ILE A 22 2.29 -5.18 10.98
CA ILE A 22 3.15 -5.02 9.80
C ILE A 22 3.08 -6.30 8.97
N ILE A 23 2.36 -6.23 7.84
CA ILE A 23 2.22 -7.33 6.89
C ILE A 23 2.87 -6.93 5.57
N ILE A 24 3.76 -7.79 5.06
CA ILE A 24 4.51 -7.51 3.83
C ILE A 24 4.38 -8.68 2.87
N ALA A 25 4.09 -8.40 1.60
CA ALA A 25 4.13 -9.42 0.55
C ALA A 25 5.58 -9.85 0.29
N GLY A 26 5.82 -11.15 0.33
CA GLY A 26 7.16 -11.70 0.12
C GLY A 26 7.48 -12.00 -1.34
N LYS A 27 8.78 -12.04 -1.65
CA LYS A 27 9.28 -12.37 -2.99
C LYS A 27 9.52 -13.87 -3.13
N SER A 28 9.34 -14.41 -4.34
CA SER A 28 9.45 -15.86 -4.57
C SER A 28 10.85 -16.44 -4.31
N HIS A 29 11.90 -15.61 -4.44
CA HIS A 29 13.29 -16.02 -4.22
C HIS A 29 13.75 -15.95 -2.75
N TYR A 30 12.94 -15.42 -1.84
CA TYR A 30 13.29 -15.44 -0.42
C TYR A 30 13.35 -16.86 0.11
N THR A 31 14.32 -17.13 0.98
CA THR A 31 14.57 -18.45 1.54
C THR A 31 14.12 -18.51 2.99
N PHE A 32 13.42 -19.59 3.33
CA PHE A 32 12.93 -19.86 4.67
C PHE A 32 13.23 -21.30 5.07
N THR A 33 13.59 -21.46 6.34
CA THR A 33 13.64 -22.74 7.01
C THR A 33 12.31 -22.98 7.72
N ILE A 34 11.62 -24.06 7.37
CA ILE A 34 10.37 -24.54 7.98
C ILE A 34 10.58 -26.03 8.28
N ASP A 35 10.27 -26.47 9.50
CA ASP A 35 10.44 -27.86 9.95
C ASP A 35 11.79 -28.49 9.57
N LYS A 36 12.89 -27.75 9.84
CA LYS A 36 14.29 -28.10 9.55
C LYS A 36 14.67 -28.19 8.07
N LYS A 37 13.72 -28.04 7.14
CA LYS A 37 13.99 -27.97 5.70
C LYS A 37 14.18 -26.52 5.28
N LYS A 38 15.23 -26.22 4.53
CA LYS A 38 15.52 -24.87 3.99
C LYS A 38 15.25 -24.84 2.49
N GLN A 39 14.38 -23.96 2.04
CA GLN A 39 14.08 -23.78 0.61
C GLN A 39 13.48 -22.42 0.30
N THR A 40 13.33 -22.12 -0.99
CA THR A 40 12.75 -20.85 -1.46
C THR A 40 11.23 -20.82 -1.21
N ALA A 41 10.68 -19.61 -1.08
CA ALA A 41 9.24 -19.40 -1.02
C ALA A 41 8.52 -19.99 -2.24
N SER A 42 9.15 -19.97 -3.42
CA SER A 42 8.59 -20.63 -4.60
C SER A 42 8.47 -22.15 -4.46
N ALA A 43 9.42 -22.80 -3.80
CA ALA A 43 9.35 -24.23 -3.51
C ALA A 43 8.27 -24.51 -2.45
N TRP A 44 8.24 -23.72 -1.38
CA TRP A 44 7.21 -23.83 -0.34
C TRP A 44 5.78 -23.67 -0.86
N LYS A 45 5.54 -22.75 -1.80
CA LYS A 45 4.22 -22.58 -2.43
C LYS A 45 3.70 -23.83 -3.16
N LYS A 46 4.60 -24.73 -3.58
CA LYS A 46 4.24 -25.98 -4.28
C LYS A 46 4.09 -27.16 -3.31
N GLU A 47 4.88 -27.16 -2.23
CA GLU A 47 4.95 -28.28 -1.28
C GLU A 47 3.95 -28.15 -0.13
N LEU A 48 3.65 -26.93 0.32
CA LEU A 48 2.74 -26.74 1.43
C LEU A 48 1.30 -27.06 1.02
N MET A 49 0.69 -27.98 1.77
CA MET A 49 -0.75 -28.21 1.70
C MET A 49 -1.47 -27.00 2.29
N LEU A 50 -2.39 -26.45 1.49
CA LEU A 50 -3.27 -25.36 1.92
C LEU A 50 -4.54 -25.98 2.48
N ASN A 51 -5.00 -25.45 3.61
CA ASN A 51 -6.29 -25.82 4.17
C ASN A 51 -7.40 -25.13 3.37
N ASP A 52 -8.58 -25.74 3.32
CA ASP A 52 -9.77 -25.16 2.71
C ASP A 52 -10.14 -23.80 3.35
N PRO A 53 -10.91 -22.95 2.65
CA PRO A 53 -11.41 -21.69 3.19
C PRO A 53 -12.05 -21.87 4.57
N THR A 54 -11.67 -21.01 5.52
CA THR A 54 -12.15 -21.03 6.91
C THR A 54 -12.81 -19.71 7.26
N TRP A 55 -13.44 -19.62 8.43
CA TRP A 55 -14.08 -18.37 8.86
C TRP A 55 -13.14 -17.16 8.74
N GLY A 56 -13.51 -16.19 7.92
CA GLY A 56 -12.76 -14.95 7.71
C GLY A 56 -11.63 -15.04 6.67
N ILE A 57 -11.49 -16.17 5.96
CA ILE A 57 -10.57 -16.34 4.82
C ILE A 57 -11.31 -17.08 3.71
N ASP A 58 -11.57 -16.40 2.60
CA ASP A 58 -12.30 -16.90 1.43
C ASP A 58 -11.42 -17.66 0.43
N VAL A 59 -10.16 -17.97 0.80
CA VAL A 59 -9.17 -18.63 -0.05
C VAL A 59 -8.49 -19.78 0.69
N PRO A 60 -8.08 -20.85 -0.01
CA PRO A 60 -7.23 -21.88 0.59
C PRO A 60 -5.95 -21.27 1.14
N SER A 61 -5.60 -21.60 2.39
CA SER A 61 -4.48 -20.95 3.07
C SER A 61 -3.79 -21.82 4.11
N CYS A 62 -2.55 -21.47 4.44
CA CYS A 62 -1.76 -22.10 5.48
C CYS A 62 -0.93 -21.04 6.21
N ARG A 63 -0.92 -21.11 7.55
CA ARG A 63 -0.11 -20.25 8.41
C ARG A 63 0.95 -21.09 9.08
N VAL A 64 2.21 -20.74 8.88
CA VAL A 64 3.36 -21.52 9.37
C VAL A 64 4.43 -20.61 9.93
N ARG A 65 5.17 -21.08 10.94
CA ARG A 65 6.33 -20.36 11.46
C ARG A 65 7.55 -20.73 10.64
N GLY A 66 8.32 -19.74 10.22
CA GLY A 66 9.55 -19.95 9.47
C GLY A 66 10.68 -19.06 9.99
N HIS A 67 11.90 -19.45 9.68
CA HIS A 67 13.09 -18.65 9.95
C HIS A 67 13.78 -18.25 8.64
N SER A 68 14.23 -17.00 8.54
CA SER A 68 15.07 -16.53 7.46
C SER A 68 16.33 -15.86 8.03
N PRO A 69 17.52 -16.08 7.44
CA PRO A 69 18.73 -15.37 7.87
C PRO A 69 18.61 -13.85 7.80
N THR A 70 17.80 -13.33 6.86
CA THR A 70 17.63 -11.88 6.65
C THR A 70 16.53 -11.27 7.54
N PHE A 71 15.49 -12.06 7.83
CA PHE A 71 14.25 -11.56 8.43
C PHE A 71 14.02 -12.07 9.86
N GLY A 72 14.88 -12.98 10.34
CA GLY A 72 14.73 -13.65 11.62
C GLY A 72 13.58 -14.66 11.62
N SER A 73 13.04 -14.93 12.81
CA SER A 73 11.83 -15.76 12.98
C SER A 73 10.58 -14.92 12.69
N LEU A 74 9.69 -15.44 11.85
CA LEU A 74 8.43 -14.79 11.49
C LEU A 74 7.32 -15.81 11.19
N ILE A 75 6.08 -15.31 11.16
CA ILE A 75 4.93 -16.08 10.69
C ILE A 75 4.78 -15.82 9.19
N LEU A 76 4.68 -16.89 8.42
CA LEU A 76 4.39 -16.89 6.99
C LEU A 76 2.94 -17.31 6.79
N PHE A 77 2.22 -16.57 5.96
CA PHE A 77 0.84 -16.87 5.59
C PHE A 77 0.77 -17.10 4.08
N PHE A 78 0.63 -18.37 3.68
CA PHE A 78 0.49 -18.79 2.29
C PHE A 78 -0.99 -18.87 1.93
N PHE A 79 -1.34 -18.47 0.71
CA PHE A 79 -2.71 -18.58 0.22
C PHE A 79 -2.74 -18.71 -1.31
N GLN A 80 -3.82 -19.29 -1.81
CA GLN A 80 -4.06 -19.47 -3.25
C GLN A 80 -5.24 -18.61 -3.70
N LYS A 81 -4.98 -17.60 -4.53
CA LYS A 81 -6.03 -16.71 -5.04
C LYS A 81 -6.74 -17.28 -6.26
N SER A 82 -6.04 -18.11 -7.03
CA SER A 82 -6.57 -18.86 -8.17
C SER A 82 -5.78 -20.15 -8.35
N THR A 83 -6.27 -21.08 -9.16
CA THR A 83 -5.60 -22.36 -9.46
C THR A 83 -4.12 -22.22 -9.82
N THR A 84 -3.73 -21.12 -10.46
CA THR A 84 -2.34 -20.86 -10.88
C THR A 84 -1.58 -19.83 -10.05
N ARG A 85 -2.24 -19.13 -9.10
CA ARG A 85 -1.63 -17.99 -8.38
C ARG A 85 -1.61 -18.22 -6.88
N SER A 86 -0.46 -18.69 -6.41
CA SER A 86 -0.13 -18.82 -4.99
C SER A 86 0.75 -17.65 -4.52
N TYR A 87 0.36 -17.08 -3.39
CA TYR A 87 1.01 -15.94 -2.76
C TYR A 87 1.41 -16.29 -1.33
N TYR A 88 2.23 -15.43 -0.74
CA TYR A 88 2.49 -15.51 0.68
C TYR A 88 2.81 -14.14 1.26
N LEU A 89 2.52 -14.00 2.54
CA LEU A 89 2.74 -12.79 3.32
C LEU A 89 3.68 -13.12 4.47
N MET A 90 4.51 -12.14 4.81
CA MET A 90 5.38 -12.14 5.96
C MET A 90 4.75 -11.27 7.03
N ASN A 91 4.45 -11.87 8.18
CA ASN A 91 3.95 -11.14 9.34
C ASN A 91 5.12 -10.71 10.23
N PHE A 92 5.37 -9.40 10.26
CA PHE A 92 6.38 -8.74 11.08
C PHE A 92 5.81 -8.06 12.31
N SER A 93 4.52 -8.24 12.58
CA SER A 93 3.86 -7.67 13.75
C SER A 93 4.51 -8.13 15.06
N GLN A 94 4.41 -7.32 16.10
CA GLN A 94 4.87 -7.70 17.45
C GLN A 94 4.04 -8.85 18.01
N GLU A 95 2.72 -8.82 17.73
CA GLU A 95 1.79 -9.83 18.18
C GLU A 95 1.52 -10.88 17.11
N SER A 96 1.23 -12.10 17.56
CA SER A 96 0.81 -13.19 16.70
C SER A 96 -0.61 -12.93 16.18
N MET A 97 -0.71 -12.55 14.91
CA MET A 97 -1.99 -12.29 14.26
C MET A 97 -2.65 -13.59 13.74
N ARG A 98 -3.98 -13.64 13.80
CA ARG A 98 -4.77 -14.71 13.18
C ARG A 98 -4.68 -14.62 11.66
N GLY A 99 -4.86 -15.76 10.98
CA GLY A 99 -4.85 -15.81 9.50
C GLY A 99 -5.87 -14.85 8.88
N ALA A 100 -7.08 -14.77 9.45
CA ALA A 100 -8.13 -13.86 8.99
C ALA A 100 -7.74 -12.38 9.09
N GLU A 101 -7.00 -11.98 10.14
CA GLU A 101 -6.55 -10.60 10.28
C GLU A 101 -5.46 -10.26 9.26
N ILE A 102 -4.52 -11.18 9.04
CA ILE A 102 -3.47 -11.05 8.02
C ILE A 102 -4.12 -10.94 6.63
N TRP A 103 -5.13 -11.78 6.36
CA TRP A 103 -5.89 -11.78 5.13
C TRP A 103 -6.64 -10.47 4.91
N HIS A 104 -7.33 -9.97 5.93
CA HIS A 104 -8.07 -8.71 5.85
C HIS A 104 -7.14 -7.50 5.57
N ILE A 105 -5.99 -7.42 6.26
CA ILE A 105 -4.98 -6.39 5.97
C ILE A 105 -4.49 -6.51 4.53
N TRP A 106 -4.23 -7.74 4.06
CA TRP A 106 -3.83 -7.95 2.69
C TRP A 106 -4.88 -7.50 1.70
N GLN A 107 -6.18 -7.78 1.89
CA GLN A 107 -7.22 -7.34 0.95
C GLN A 107 -7.23 -5.82 0.73
N GLN A 108 -6.75 -5.04 1.69
CA GLN A 108 -6.63 -3.58 1.59
C GLN A 108 -5.43 -3.11 0.73
N HIS A 109 -4.50 -3.98 0.33
CA HIS A 109 -3.31 -3.59 -0.46
C HIS A 109 -3.66 -2.86 -1.76
N HIS A 110 -4.79 -3.22 -2.38
CA HIS A 110 -5.25 -2.59 -3.60
C HIS A 110 -5.54 -1.09 -3.43
N LEU A 111 -5.90 -0.64 -2.21
CA LEU A 111 -6.07 0.78 -1.91
C LEU A 111 -4.77 1.55 -2.06
N ILE A 112 -3.65 0.97 -1.59
CA ILE A 112 -2.30 1.55 -1.73
C ILE A 112 -1.88 1.58 -3.21
N GLU A 113 -2.16 0.52 -3.97
CA GLU A 113 -1.92 0.50 -5.42
C GLU A 113 -2.71 1.59 -6.14
N CYS A 114 -4.00 1.72 -5.81
CA CYS A 114 -4.90 2.73 -6.36
C CYS A 114 -4.41 4.15 -6.03
N PHE A 115 -4.02 4.39 -4.78
CA PHE A 115 -3.39 5.63 -4.32
C PHE A 115 -2.19 6.01 -5.20
N TRP A 116 -1.23 5.11 -5.36
CA TRP A 116 -0.05 5.37 -6.18
C TRP A 116 -0.37 5.53 -7.66
N LYS A 117 -1.34 4.78 -8.18
CA LYS A 117 -1.79 4.90 -9.58
C LYS A 117 -2.32 6.31 -9.83
N ILE A 118 -3.21 6.80 -8.95
CA ILE A 118 -3.80 8.13 -9.04
C ILE A 118 -2.74 9.22 -8.89
N LEU A 119 -1.84 9.11 -7.91
CA LEU A 119 -0.77 10.08 -7.73
C LEU A 119 0.12 10.20 -8.98
N LYS A 120 0.45 9.07 -9.61
CA LYS A 120 1.28 9.05 -10.81
C LYS A 120 0.54 9.57 -12.04
N SER A 121 -0.72 9.15 -12.24
CA SER A 121 -1.44 9.40 -13.50
C SER A 121 -2.20 10.72 -13.52
N ILE A 122 -2.73 11.18 -12.38
CA ILE A 122 -3.57 12.39 -12.29
C ILE A 122 -2.81 13.53 -11.65
N PHE A 123 -2.07 13.26 -10.57
CA PHE A 123 -1.32 14.29 -9.86
C PHE A 123 0.11 14.48 -10.38
N HIS A 124 0.52 13.65 -11.35
CA HIS A 124 1.78 13.74 -12.07
C HIS A 124 3.02 13.85 -11.17
N ILE A 125 3.09 13.05 -10.10
CA ILE A 125 4.26 13.07 -9.19
C ILE A 125 5.60 12.80 -9.89
N ARG A 126 5.59 12.19 -11.08
CA ARG A 126 6.80 11.94 -11.88
C ARG A 126 7.34 13.18 -12.57
N SER A 127 6.54 14.23 -12.74
CA SER A 127 6.94 15.50 -13.36
C SER A 127 7.29 16.57 -12.33
N MET A 128 7.46 16.21 -11.06
CA MET A 128 7.94 17.15 -10.04
C MET A 128 9.40 17.47 -10.31
N GLN A 129 9.73 18.76 -10.37
CA GLN A 129 11.09 19.24 -10.64
C GLN A 129 11.78 19.85 -9.41
N LEU A 130 11.02 20.16 -8.36
CA LEU A 130 11.57 20.71 -7.12
C LEU A 130 12.48 19.69 -6.43
N GLN A 131 13.64 20.15 -5.97
CA GLN A 131 14.65 19.35 -5.27
C GLN A 131 14.75 19.78 -3.80
N GLY A 132 15.52 19.03 -2.99
CA GLY A 132 15.70 19.30 -1.57
C GLY A 132 14.37 19.34 -0.81
N ASP A 133 14.18 20.31 0.06
CA ASP A 133 12.94 20.49 0.82
C ASP A 133 11.72 20.78 -0.05
N GLY A 134 11.93 21.43 -1.21
CA GLY A 134 10.89 21.69 -2.19
C GLY A 134 10.27 20.41 -2.76
N LEU A 135 11.02 19.30 -2.82
CA LEU A 135 10.50 17.99 -3.23
C LEU A 135 9.43 17.49 -2.26
N TYR A 136 9.68 17.59 -0.96
CA TYR A 136 8.76 17.14 0.07
C TYR A 136 7.50 18.00 0.12
N THR A 137 7.65 19.32 -0.03
CA THR A 137 6.52 20.26 -0.12
C THR A 137 5.67 19.97 -1.35
N ALA A 138 6.28 19.76 -2.52
CA ALA A 138 5.57 19.41 -3.75
C ALA A 138 4.79 18.10 -3.59
N LEU A 139 5.42 17.07 -3.01
CA LEU A 139 4.79 15.79 -2.75
C LEU A 139 3.61 15.93 -1.79
N LEU A 140 3.78 16.69 -0.71
CA LEU A 140 2.73 16.96 0.29
C LEU A 140 1.50 17.59 -0.37
N ILE A 141 1.69 18.61 -1.21
CA ILE A 141 0.60 19.28 -1.94
C ILE A 141 -0.17 18.26 -2.80
N LYS A 142 0.53 17.36 -3.50
CA LYS A 142 -0.13 16.32 -4.32
C LYS A 142 -0.92 15.32 -3.45
N VAL A 143 -0.40 14.95 -2.29
CA VAL A 143 -1.10 14.06 -1.33
C VAL A 143 -2.35 14.75 -0.78
N LEU A 144 -2.26 16.02 -0.38
CA LEU A 144 -3.41 16.79 0.10
C LEU A 144 -4.48 16.94 -0.99
N ALA A 145 -4.08 17.22 -2.23
CA ALA A 145 -5.01 17.30 -3.36
C ALA A 145 -5.70 15.97 -3.64
N TYR A 146 -5.00 14.84 -3.51
CA TYR A 146 -5.60 13.51 -3.58
C TYR A 146 -6.65 13.30 -2.48
N LEU A 147 -6.32 13.62 -1.23
CA LEU A 147 -7.25 13.48 -0.10
C LEU A 147 -8.49 14.36 -0.27
N LEU A 148 -8.31 15.59 -0.78
CA LEU A 148 -9.42 16.48 -1.11
C LEU A 148 -10.32 15.87 -2.19
N ALA A 149 -9.75 15.33 -3.26
CA ALA A 149 -10.51 14.69 -4.33
C ALA A 149 -11.30 13.46 -3.84
N LEU A 150 -10.72 12.65 -2.94
CA LEU A 150 -11.44 11.58 -2.27
C LEU A 150 -12.62 12.10 -1.44
N ARG A 151 -12.39 13.17 -0.66
CA ARG A 151 -13.44 13.78 0.16
C ARG A 151 -14.56 14.37 -0.69
N MET A 152 -14.25 14.94 -1.85
CA MET A 152 -15.24 15.40 -2.81
C MET A 152 -16.05 14.24 -3.38
N LYS A 153 -15.40 13.15 -3.78
CA LYS A 153 -16.07 11.94 -4.26
C LYS A 153 -17.02 11.34 -3.21
N ALA A 154 -16.72 11.50 -1.92
CA ALA A 154 -17.62 11.06 -0.86
C ALA A 154 -18.92 11.90 -0.77
N ARG A 155 -18.99 13.09 -1.38
CA ARG A 155 -20.21 13.89 -1.44
C ARG A 155 -21.17 13.33 -2.48
N ARG A 156 -22.48 13.40 -2.20
CA ARG A 156 -23.55 12.85 -3.06
C ARG A 156 -23.46 13.34 -4.51
N GLU A 157 -23.16 14.63 -4.69
CA GLU A 157 -23.03 15.31 -5.99
C GLU A 157 -21.96 14.66 -6.90
N PHE A 158 -20.80 14.31 -6.34
CA PHE A 158 -19.66 13.76 -7.08
C PHE A 158 -19.48 12.26 -6.89
N SER A 159 -20.38 11.59 -6.18
CA SER A 159 -20.29 10.15 -5.84
C SER A 159 -20.14 9.23 -7.05
N LYS A 160 -20.82 9.58 -8.15
CA LYS A 160 -20.75 8.84 -9.42
C LYS A 160 -19.57 9.23 -10.29
N TRP A 161 -18.82 10.26 -9.91
CA TRP A 161 -17.73 10.78 -10.72
C TRP A 161 -16.41 10.11 -10.36
N THR A 162 -15.58 9.89 -11.38
CA THR A 162 -14.19 9.51 -11.21
C THR A 162 -13.38 10.71 -10.72
N ILE A 163 -12.25 10.45 -10.05
CA ILE A 163 -11.34 11.52 -9.60
C ILE A 163 -10.88 12.37 -10.80
N THR A 164 -10.66 11.77 -11.97
CA THR A 164 -10.32 12.50 -13.19
C THR A 164 -11.45 13.45 -13.62
N GLN A 165 -12.71 13.04 -13.54
CA GLN A 165 -13.86 13.89 -13.86
C GLN A 165 -13.99 15.05 -12.86
N ILE A 166 -13.81 14.78 -11.56
CA ILE A 166 -13.79 15.81 -10.52
C ILE A 166 -12.69 16.83 -10.80
N MET A 167 -11.46 16.38 -11.03
CA MET A 167 -10.32 17.25 -11.35
C MET A 167 -10.58 18.08 -12.61
N ARG A 168 -11.08 17.47 -13.70
CA ARG A 168 -11.42 18.19 -14.93
C ARG A 168 -12.52 19.22 -14.72
N HIS A 169 -13.50 18.93 -13.87
CA HIS A 169 -14.57 19.86 -13.55
C HIS A 169 -14.04 21.06 -12.77
N LEU A 170 -13.23 20.81 -11.74
CA LEU A 170 -12.56 21.86 -10.95
C LEU A 170 -11.70 22.77 -11.85
N SER A 171 -10.86 22.19 -12.70
CA SER A 171 -10.02 22.96 -13.62
C SER A 171 -10.82 23.77 -14.65
N ARG A 172 -12.07 23.42 -14.93
CA ARG A 172 -12.93 24.11 -15.91
C ARG A 172 -13.83 25.17 -15.30
N HIS A 173 -14.31 24.96 -14.08
CA HIS A 173 -15.34 25.81 -13.47
C HIS A 173 -14.80 26.73 -12.39
N HIS A 174 -13.58 26.51 -11.93
CA HIS A 174 -12.95 27.32 -10.89
C HIS A 174 -11.63 27.82 -11.45
N ASP A 175 -11.69 28.93 -12.18
CA ASP A 175 -10.49 29.71 -12.45
C ASP A 175 -9.97 30.17 -11.09
N LEU A 176 -8.73 29.77 -10.77
CA LEU A 176 -8.07 30.17 -9.54
C LEU A 176 -8.01 31.70 -9.43
N ARG A 177 -7.91 32.39 -10.57
CA ARG A 177 -7.92 33.86 -10.62
C ARG A 177 -9.27 34.43 -10.17
N ASP A 178 -10.39 33.91 -10.66
CA ASP A 178 -11.73 34.36 -10.26
C ASP A 178 -11.99 34.09 -8.77
N PHE A 179 -11.60 32.91 -8.29
CA PHE A 179 -11.71 32.56 -6.87
C PHE A 179 -10.88 33.50 -5.99
N MET A 180 -9.61 33.74 -6.36
CA MET A 180 -8.72 34.60 -5.59
C MET A 180 -9.21 36.06 -5.58
N THR A 181 -9.66 36.57 -6.73
CA THR A 181 -10.20 37.93 -6.87
C THR A 181 -11.49 38.10 -6.06
N THR A 182 -12.36 37.08 -6.05
CA THR A 182 -13.64 37.12 -5.33
C THR A 182 -13.47 37.10 -3.81
N HIS A 183 -12.49 36.35 -3.29
CA HIS A 183 -12.36 36.11 -1.85
C HIS A 183 -11.24 36.91 -1.16
N PHE A 184 -10.22 37.30 -1.89
CA PHE A 184 -9.08 38.05 -1.35
C PHE A 184 -9.02 39.49 -1.87
N HIS A 185 -9.91 39.88 -2.79
CA HIS A 185 -10.08 41.24 -3.33
C HIS A 185 -8.82 41.90 -3.93
N ASP A 186 -7.69 41.21 -3.98
CA ASP A 186 -6.43 41.70 -4.55
C ASP A 186 -6.19 41.13 -5.96
N THR A 187 -5.78 42.02 -6.86
CA THR A 187 -5.33 41.66 -8.21
C THR A 187 -3.95 41.03 -8.13
N PHE A 188 -3.88 39.69 -8.09
CA PHE A 188 -2.61 38.97 -8.17
C PHE A 188 -2.00 39.11 -9.57
N SER A 189 -1.07 40.05 -9.72
CA SER A 189 -0.15 40.09 -10.86
C SER A 189 0.91 39.01 -10.68
N ILE A 190 0.71 37.85 -11.31
CA ILE A 190 1.76 36.86 -11.49
C ILE A 190 2.57 37.31 -12.71
N THR A 191 3.65 38.06 -12.48
CA THR A 191 4.76 38.20 -13.44
C THR A 191 5.64 36.96 -13.40
#